data_AF-A0A959A2E1-F1
#
_entry.id   AF-A0A959A2E1-F1
#
_cell.length_a   1.000
_cell.length_b   1.000
_cell.length_c   1.000
_cell.angle_alpha   90.00
_cell.angle_beta   90.00
_cell.angle_gamma   90.00
#
_symmetry.space_group_name_H-M   'P 1'
#
loop_
_entity.id
_entity.type
_entity.pdbx_description
1 polymer ?
#
loop_
_entity_poly.entity_id
_entity_poly.type
_entity_poly.pdbx_seq_one_letter_code
_entity_poly.pdbx_strand_id
1 'polypeptide(L)' 'EKLVSNNFTNKEESYKTKFEVPAYERRKVKFDDVPHSSERNISRFNLNDDNQILGNNRFLHDNVD' A
#
# COMPACT_ATOMS: atom_id res chain seq x y z
N GLU A 1 30.67 -37.81 22.72
CA GLU A 1 30.79 -36.52 21.98
C GLU A 1 29.68 -36.43 20.94
N LYS A 2 28.69 -35.55 21.11
CA LYS A 2 27.71 -35.19 20.06
C LYS A 2 27.29 -33.73 20.28
N LEU A 3 28.08 -32.79 19.74
CA LEU A 3 27.84 -31.34 19.84
C LEU A 3 27.91 -30.64 18.47
N VAL A 4 27.64 -31.35 17.36
CA VAL A 4 27.81 -30.79 16.00
C VAL A 4 26.49 -30.68 15.19
N SER A 5 25.38 -31.29 15.62
CA SER A 5 24.20 -31.42 14.73
C SER A 5 23.29 -30.18 14.63
N ASN A 6 23.37 -29.23 15.56
CA ASN A 6 22.33 -28.20 15.64
C ASN A 6 22.55 -27.00 14.70
N ASN A 7 23.78 -26.75 14.21
CA ASN A 7 24.05 -25.58 13.37
C ASN A 7 23.82 -25.83 11.87
N PHE A 8 24.02 -27.06 11.40
CA PHE A 8 23.82 -27.42 10.00
C PHE A 8 22.34 -27.53 9.62
N THR A 9 21.51 -28.09 10.50
CA THR A 9 20.06 -28.22 10.27
C THR A 9 19.38 -26.86 10.14
N ASN A 10 19.73 -25.91 11.03
CA ASN A 10 19.27 -24.53 10.97
C ASN A 10 19.67 -23.81 9.66
N LYS A 11 20.84 -24.16 9.10
CA LYS A 11 21.34 -23.56 7.87
C LYS A 11 20.58 -24.07 6.64
N GLU A 12 20.30 -25.36 6.56
CA GLU A 12 19.48 -25.97 5.50
C GLU A 12 18.05 -25.42 5.51
N GLU A 13 17.41 -25.34 6.68
CA GLU A 13 16.09 -24.73 6.84
C GLU A 13 16.06 -23.27 6.41
N SER A 14 17.14 -22.52 6.69
CA SER A 14 17.28 -21.13 6.28
C SER A 14 17.27 -20.97 4.75
N TYR A 15 17.97 -21.84 4.03
CA TYR A 15 17.99 -21.79 2.57
C TYR A 15 16.64 -22.16 1.98
N LYS A 16 16.02 -23.23 2.47
CA LYS A 16 14.68 -23.66 2.05
C LYS A 16 13.66 -22.51 2.19
N THR A 17 13.68 -21.82 3.33
CA THR A 17 12.79 -20.67 3.58
C THR A 17 13.02 -19.52 2.60
N LYS A 18 14.27 -19.25 2.19
CA LYS A 18 14.58 -18.17 1.23
C LYS A 18 14.04 -18.44 -0.19
N PHE A 19 13.84 -19.70 -0.55
CA PHE A 19 13.27 -20.11 -1.82
C PHE A 19 11.74 -20.21 -1.78
N GLU A 20 11.17 -20.73 -0.70
CA GLU A 20 9.73 -21.02 -0.63
C GLU A 20 8.89 -19.82 -0.21
N VAL A 21 9.42 -18.96 0.68
CA VAL A 21 8.64 -17.87 1.29
C VAL A 21 9.09 -16.52 0.74
N PRO A 22 8.21 -15.65 0.23
CA PRO A 22 8.59 -14.32 -0.26
C PRO A 22 9.32 -13.44 0.77
N ALA A 23 10.18 -12.53 0.30
CA ALA A 23 11.02 -11.72 1.17
C ALA A 23 10.23 -10.81 2.15
N TYR A 24 9.09 -10.26 1.72
CA TYR A 24 8.27 -9.39 2.56
C TYR A 24 7.69 -10.15 3.75
N GLU A 25 7.29 -11.41 3.54
CA GLU A 25 6.74 -12.27 4.58
C GLU A 25 7.83 -12.72 5.56
N ARG A 26 9.00 -13.14 5.05
CA ARG A 26 10.17 -13.48 5.89
C ARG A 26 10.61 -12.33 6.80
N ARG A 27 10.49 -11.09 6.31
CA ARG A 27 10.87 -9.87 7.04
C ARG A 27 9.74 -9.31 7.91
N LYS A 28 8.55 -9.92 7.90
CA LYS A 28 7.34 -9.41 8.58
C LYS A 28 7.09 -7.93 8.26
N VAL A 29 7.25 -7.57 6.98
CA VAL A 29 7.01 -6.20 6.50
C VAL A 29 5.54 -5.88 6.71
N LYS A 30 5.25 -4.80 7.44
CA LYS A 30 3.90 -4.25 7.53
C LYS A 30 3.67 -3.37 6.31
N PHE A 31 2.57 -3.61 5.62
CA PHE A 31 2.13 -2.75 4.53
C PHE A 31 1.17 -1.70 5.07
N ASP A 32 1.28 -0.49 4.53
CA ASP A 32 0.26 0.52 4.74
C ASP A 32 -0.99 0.13 3.92
N ASP A 33 -2.16 0.46 4.45
CA ASP A 33 -3.42 0.29 3.74
C ASP A 33 -3.50 1.38 2.66
N VAL A 34 -3.32 0.96 1.41
CA VAL A 34 -3.37 1.86 0.26
C VAL A 34 -4.64 1.59 -0.55
N PRO A 35 -5.33 2.63 -1.04
CA PRO A 35 -6.53 2.47 -1.83
C PRO A 35 -6.23 1.60 -3.05
N HIS A 36 -7.17 0.72 -3.38
CA HIS A 36 -7.01 -0.15 -4.53
C HIS A 36 -6.90 0.68 -5.81
N SER A 37 -6.12 0.23 -6.80
CA SER A 37 -5.85 1.00 -8.02
C SER A 37 -7.09 1.28 -8.87
N SER A 38 -8.17 0.52 -8.70
CA SER A 38 -9.46 0.80 -9.34
C SER A 38 -10.37 1.73 -8.53
N GLU A 39 -9.97 2.10 -7.30
CA GLU A 39 -10.67 3.14 -6.56
C GLU A 39 -10.54 4.47 -7.27
N ARG A 40 -11.69 5.12 -7.44
CA ARG A 40 -11.80 6.37 -8.16
C ARG A 40 -11.39 7.51 -7.23
N ASN A 41 -10.26 8.15 -7.52
CA ASN A 41 -9.88 9.43 -6.92
C ASN A 41 -10.80 10.54 -7.45
N ILE A 42 -12.07 10.54 -7.01
CA ILE A 42 -13.04 11.56 -7.40
C ILE A 42 -12.65 12.85 -6.68
N SER A 43 -12.14 13.81 -7.45
CA SER A 43 -11.99 15.17 -6.96
C SER A 43 -13.34 15.65 -6.41
N ARG A 44 -13.34 16.25 -5.22
CA ARG A 44 -14.54 16.91 -4.64
C ARG A 44 -15.09 18.03 -5.53
N PHE A 45 -14.32 18.41 -6.55
CA PHE A 45 -14.58 19.44 -7.54
C PHE A 45 -14.61 18.79 -8.91
N ASN A 46 -15.72 18.96 -9.64
CA ASN A 46 -15.80 18.59 -11.05
C ASN A 46 -15.82 19.89 -11.88
N LEU A 47 -15.26 19.86 -13.10
CA LEU A 47 -15.39 20.98 -14.05
C LEU A 47 -16.64 20.76 -14.90
N ASN A 48 -17.39 21.82 -15.18
CA ASN A 48 -18.40 21.81 -16.25
C ASN A 48 -17.76 22.11 -17.62
N ASP A 49 -18.56 22.06 -18.68
CA ASP A 49 -18.13 22.35 -20.06
C ASP A 49 -17.63 23.80 -20.25
N ASP A 50 -17.95 24.68 -19.30
CA ASP A 50 -17.49 26.07 -19.23
C ASP A 50 -16.22 26.23 -18.39
N ASN A 51 -15.56 25.14 -18.00
CA ASN A 51 -14.37 25.09 -17.14
C ASN A 51 -14.55 25.74 -15.75
N GLN A 52 -15.79 25.79 -15.26
CA GLN A 52 -16.10 26.26 -13.91
C GLN A 52 -16.13 25.09 -12.93
N ILE A 53 -15.63 25.34 -11.72
CA ILE A 53 -15.60 24.35 -10.65
C ILE A 53 -17.02 24.18 -10.08
N LEU A 54 -17.67 23.08 -10.43
CA LEU A 54 -18.88 22.59 -9.79
C LEU A 54 -18.50 21.99 -8.44
N GLY A 55 -18.51 22.83 -7.41
CA GLY A 55 -18.36 22.40 -6.03
C GLY A 55 -19.72 22.02 -5.45
N ASN A 56 -19.80 20.85 -4.82
CA ASN A 56 -20.69 20.59 -3.68
C ASN A 56 -20.20 21.40 -2.46
N ASN A 57 -19.99 22.70 -2.67
CA ASN A 57 -19.48 23.68 -1.74
C ASN A 57 -20.51 24.80 -1.63
N ARG A 58 -21.30 24.76 -0.54
CA ARG A 58 -22.32 25.76 -0.23
C ARG A 58 -21.75 27.14 0.12
N PHE A 59 -20.43 27.33 0.05
CA PHE A 59 -19.76 28.58 0.39
C PHE A 59 -19.07 29.25 -0.80
N LEU A 60 -19.02 28.60 -1.97
CA LEU A 60 -18.50 29.21 -3.18
C LEU A 60 -19.65 29.93 -3.89
N HIS A 61 -19.97 31.13 -3.39
CA HIS A 61 -20.89 32.02 -4.06
C HIS A 61 -20.04 32.96 -4.91
N ASP A 62 -20.17 32.84 -6.23
CA ASP A 62 -19.62 33.78 -7.22
C ASP A 62 -20.37 35.12 -7.15
N ASN A 63 -20.49 35.65 -5.93
CA ASN A 63 -21.03 36.95 -5.66
C ASN A 63 -19.84 37.77 -5.21
N VAL A 64 -19.32 38.52 -6.17
CA VAL A 64 -18.41 39.63 -5.98
C VAL A 64 -19.08 40.67 -5.07
N ASP A 65 -18.56 40.82 -3.85
CA ASP A 65 -18.68 42.05 -3.04
C ASP A 65 -17.53 43.00 -3.38
#